data_AF-A0A7G2MNK3-F1
#
_entry.id   AF-A0A7G2MNK3-F1
#
_cell.length_a   1.000
_cell.length_b   1.000
_cell.length_c   1.000
_cell.angle_alpha   90.00
_cell.angle_beta   90.00
_cell.angle_gamma   90.00
#
_symmetry.space_group_name_H-M   'P 1'
#
loop_
_entity.id
_entity.type
_entity.pdbx_description
1 polymer ?
#
loop_
_entity_poly.entity_id
_entity_poly.type
_entity_poly.pdbx_seq_one_letter_code
_entity_poly.pdbx_strand_id
1 'polypeptide(L)'
;MDTNLKEKEPLTNIPAGIFHGTEVFYIGTKAFALHEGIVTTFENLPSIIKQVFFRAFVKDKKAQHFFETELNITSIEVQFKQWLFCSFGALDSTPDYLDGKLIQDSFNSACKRKNCPGRGRLCGQASSLKDQDVATLQEIISGKSVKQIADTLHLSIPGTRSRINKLRDKLNAGNMAALAANAATIIGMVE
;
A
#
# COMPACT_ATOMS: atom_id res chain seq x y z
N MET A 1 -11.49 -32.71 32.46
CA MET A 1 -10.82 -31.39 32.53
C MET A 1 -11.21 -30.66 31.26
N ASP A 2 -12.34 -29.97 31.29
CA ASP A 2 -12.80 -29.17 30.16
C ASP A 2 -11.98 -27.89 30.13
N THR A 3 -11.06 -27.79 29.17
CA THR A 3 -10.37 -26.54 28.89
C THR A 3 -11.39 -25.57 28.31
N ASN A 4 -11.90 -24.67 29.15
CA ASN A 4 -12.64 -23.46 28.78
C ASN A 4 -11.73 -22.51 27.95
N LEU A 5 -11.25 -22.97 26.80
CA LEU A 5 -10.75 -22.09 25.75
C LEU A 5 -12.00 -21.45 25.15
N LYS A 6 -12.41 -20.33 25.75
CA LYS A 6 -13.33 -19.38 25.09
C LYS A 6 -12.80 -19.18 23.68
N GLU A 7 -13.66 -19.34 22.67
CA GLU A 7 -13.33 -19.11 21.26
C GLU A 7 -12.45 -17.86 21.17
N LYS A 8 -11.16 -18.08 20.87
CA LYS A 8 -10.21 -16.97 20.80
C LYS A 8 -10.62 -16.14 19.60
N GLU A 9 -10.81 -14.83 19.80
CA GLU A 9 -11.06 -13.91 18.70
C GLU A 9 -10.00 -14.12 17.61
N PRO A 10 -10.38 -14.11 16.32
CA PRO A 10 -9.42 -14.29 15.25
C PRO A 10 -8.33 -13.22 15.37
N LEU A 11 -7.07 -13.66 15.32
CA LEU A 11 -5.91 -12.78 15.32
C LEU A 11 -6.06 -11.76 14.17
N THR A 12 -6.30 -10.50 14.52
CA THR A 12 -6.27 -9.38 13.59
C THR A 12 -4.82 -8.95 13.39
N ASN A 13 -4.41 -8.65 12.16
CA ASN A 13 -3.05 -8.19 11.78
C ASN A 13 -1.95 -9.26 11.76
N ILE A 14 -2.26 -10.49 11.35
CA ILE A 14 -1.22 -11.46 10.99
C ILE A 14 -0.62 -11.03 9.64
N PRO A 15 0.71 -10.87 9.53
CA PRO A 15 1.36 -10.66 8.24
C PRO A 15 1.01 -11.77 7.25
N ALA A 16 0.77 -11.38 6.00
CA ALA A 16 0.58 -12.33 4.93
C ALA A 16 1.84 -13.19 4.73
N GLY A 17 1.67 -14.36 4.10
CA GLY A 17 2.77 -15.30 3.91
C GLY A 17 3.17 -16.10 5.16
N ILE A 18 2.65 -15.80 6.37
CA ILE A 18 2.90 -16.63 7.57
C ILE A 18 2.30 -18.03 7.41
N PHE A 19 1.06 -18.10 6.93
CA PHE A 19 0.36 -19.37 6.77
C PHE A 19 0.21 -19.78 5.31
N HIS A 20 -0.05 -18.82 4.42
CA HIS A 20 -0.28 -19.06 3.00
C HIS A 20 0.18 -17.87 2.16
N GLY A 21 0.66 -18.18 0.95
CA GLY A 21 1.04 -17.20 -0.05
C GLY A 21 2.47 -16.69 0.09
N THR A 22 2.77 -15.62 -0.61
CA THR A 22 4.03 -14.86 -0.50
C THR A 22 3.70 -13.41 -0.25
N GLU A 23 4.41 -12.82 0.69
CA GLU A 23 4.42 -11.39 0.97
C GLU A 23 5.83 -10.85 0.80
N VAL A 24 6.01 -9.85 -0.05
CA VAL A 24 7.27 -9.16 -0.30
C VAL A 24 7.30 -7.91 0.57
N PHE A 25 8.45 -7.66 1.19
CA PHE A 25 8.60 -6.48 2.05
C PHE A 25 10.04 -5.97 2.03
N TYR A 26 10.22 -4.71 2.38
CA TYR A 26 11.54 -4.09 2.36
C TYR A 26 12.05 -3.73 3.75
N ILE A 27 13.31 -4.10 4.02
CA ILE A 27 14.08 -3.59 5.15
C ILE A 27 15.26 -2.80 4.57
N GLY A 28 15.21 -1.48 4.73
CA GLY A 28 16.15 -0.58 4.07
C GLY A 28 16.01 -0.67 2.54
N THR A 29 17.09 -1.03 1.86
CA THR A 29 17.12 -1.18 0.39
C THR A 29 16.99 -2.63 -0.09
N LYS A 30 16.84 -3.59 0.83
CA LYS A 30 16.78 -5.01 0.51
C LYS A 30 15.34 -5.52 0.51
N ALA A 31 15.02 -6.28 -0.54
CA ALA A 31 13.76 -6.98 -0.68
C ALA A 31 13.83 -8.34 0.02
N PHE A 32 12.89 -8.57 0.92
CA PHE A 32 12.64 -9.84 1.58
C PHE A 32 11.30 -10.38 1.13
N ALA A 33 11.06 -11.65 1.41
CA ALA A 33 9.78 -12.27 1.25
C ALA A 33 9.49 -13.23 2.40
N LEU A 34 8.24 -13.23 2.87
CA LEU A 34 7.69 -14.21 3.77
C LEU A 34 6.81 -15.14 2.94
N HIS A 35 7.23 -16.39 2.80
CA HIS A 35 6.57 -17.39 1.96
C HIS A 35 6.30 -18.65 2.76
N GLU A 36 5.03 -19.02 2.92
CA GLU A 36 4.60 -20.22 3.65
C GLU A 36 5.30 -20.39 5.01
N GLY A 37 5.40 -19.29 5.78
CA GLY A 37 6.00 -19.24 7.10
C GLY A 37 7.52 -19.05 7.13
N ILE A 38 8.18 -18.97 5.97
CA ILE A 38 9.64 -18.83 5.87
C ILE A 38 10.01 -17.45 5.36
N VAL A 39 10.84 -16.73 6.13
CA VAL A 39 11.45 -15.48 5.67
C VAL A 39 12.72 -15.78 4.86
N THR A 40 12.80 -15.20 3.67
CA THR A 40 13.95 -15.30 2.77
C THR A 40 14.18 -13.97 2.04
N THR A 41 15.28 -13.84 1.29
CA THR A 41 15.42 -12.70 0.38
C THR A 41 14.60 -12.93 -0.89
N PHE A 42 14.18 -11.85 -1.56
CA PHE A 42 13.43 -11.99 -2.80
C PHE A 42 14.18 -12.83 -3.85
N GLU A 43 15.51 -12.69 -3.94
CA GLU A 43 16.37 -13.44 -4.86
C GLU A 43 16.34 -14.96 -4.59
N ASN A 44 16.07 -15.36 -3.35
CA ASN A 44 16.04 -16.76 -2.91
C ASN A 44 14.63 -17.38 -2.96
N LEU A 45 13.60 -16.62 -3.35
CA LEU A 45 12.27 -17.18 -3.61
C LEU A 45 12.32 -18.23 -4.74
N PRO A 46 11.36 -19.18 -4.76
CA PRO A 46 11.20 -20.11 -5.87
C PRO A 46 11.16 -19.39 -7.22
N SER A 47 11.91 -19.90 -8.20
CA SER A 47 12.05 -19.28 -9.53
C SER A 47 10.71 -19.04 -10.23
N ILE A 48 9.74 -19.93 -10.02
CA ILE A 48 8.38 -19.79 -10.56
C ILE A 48 7.70 -18.53 -10.01
N ILE A 49 7.79 -18.28 -8.70
CA ILE A 49 7.20 -17.10 -8.06
C ILE A 49 7.90 -15.83 -8.54
N LYS A 50 9.23 -15.79 -8.53
CA LYS A 50 10.00 -14.63 -9.03
C LYS A 50 9.65 -14.29 -10.48
N GLN A 51 9.47 -15.30 -11.34
CA GLN A 51 9.06 -15.11 -12.73
C GLN A 51 7.67 -14.49 -12.86
N VAL A 52 6.74 -14.77 -11.94
CA VAL A 52 5.41 -14.16 -11.96
C VAL A 52 5.52 -12.65 -11.75
N PHE A 53 6.25 -12.20 -10.72
CA PHE A 53 6.53 -10.78 -10.48
C PHE A 53 7.20 -10.11 -11.68
N PHE A 54 8.26 -10.72 -12.21
CA PHE A 54 8.99 -10.16 -13.34
C PHE A 54 8.12 -10.07 -14.61
N ARG A 55 7.30 -11.07 -14.90
CA ARG A 55 6.37 -11.05 -16.04
C ARG A 55 5.31 -9.95 -15.88
N ALA A 56 4.80 -9.73 -14.67
CA ALA A 56 3.87 -8.65 -14.41
C ALA A 56 4.51 -7.27 -14.63
N PHE A 57 5.73 -7.06 -14.15
CA PHE A 57 6.50 -5.86 -14.43
C PHE A 57 6.71 -5.64 -15.93
N VAL A 58 7.13 -6.66 -16.68
CA VAL A 58 7.35 -6.57 -18.13
C VAL A 58 6.07 -6.18 -18.89
N LYS A 59 4.91 -6.63 -18.41
CA LYS A 59 3.59 -6.27 -18.96
C LYS A 59 3.16 -4.85 -18.59
N ASP A 60 3.65 -4.30 -17.48
CA ASP A 60 3.33 -2.95 -17.03
C ASP A 60 4.14 -1.88 -17.80
N LYS A 61 3.76 -1.65 -19.06
CA LYS A 61 4.37 -0.64 -19.92
C LYS A 61 4.19 0.78 -19.42
N LYS A 62 3.14 1.03 -18.62
CA LYS A 62 2.90 2.33 -18.01
C LYS A 62 3.92 2.62 -16.92
N ALA A 63 4.23 1.64 -16.07
CA ALA A 63 5.29 1.78 -15.07
C ALA A 63 6.66 1.97 -15.73
N GLN A 64 7.00 1.16 -16.73
CA GLN A 64 8.26 1.30 -17.48
C GLN A 64 8.42 2.72 -18.05
N HIS A 65 7.39 3.21 -18.75
CA HIS A 65 7.41 4.56 -19.32
C HIS A 65 7.52 5.64 -18.25
N PHE A 66 6.81 5.49 -17.12
CA PHE A 66 6.92 6.41 -15.98
C PHE A 66 8.35 6.46 -15.42
N PHE A 67 9.00 5.31 -15.24
CA PHE A 67 10.37 5.28 -14.72
C PHE A 67 11.36 5.95 -15.66
N GLU A 68 11.23 5.75 -16.97
CA GLU A 68 12.10 6.36 -17.97
C GLU A 68 11.92 7.88 -18.03
N THR A 69 10.67 8.34 -18.11
CA THR A 69 10.37 9.74 -18.40
C THR A 69 10.37 10.65 -17.16
N GLU A 70 9.95 10.14 -16.01
CA GLU A 70 9.72 10.97 -14.81
C GLU A 70 10.81 10.74 -13.75
N LEU A 71 11.42 9.55 -13.71
CA LEU A 71 12.50 9.22 -12.76
C LEU A 71 13.88 9.09 -13.42
N ASN A 72 13.95 9.14 -14.76
CA ASN A 72 15.18 8.96 -15.53
C ASN A 72 15.91 7.63 -15.21
N ILE A 73 15.15 6.57 -14.95
CA ILE A 73 15.66 5.22 -14.67
C ILE A 73 15.53 4.37 -15.95
N THR A 74 16.65 4.06 -16.58
CA THR A 74 16.69 3.28 -17.84
C THR A 74 17.10 1.81 -17.67
N SER A 75 17.76 1.48 -16.55
CA SER A 75 18.14 0.08 -16.27
C SER A 75 16.91 -0.74 -15.89
N ILE A 76 16.63 -1.80 -16.67
CA ILE A 76 15.49 -2.69 -16.45
C ILE A 76 15.51 -3.34 -15.06
N GLU A 77 16.70 -3.66 -14.53
CA GLU A 77 16.87 -4.23 -13.21
C GLU A 77 16.48 -3.23 -12.12
N VAL A 78 16.92 -1.97 -12.27
CA VAL A 78 16.59 -0.89 -11.34
C VAL A 78 15.11 -0.54 -11.41
N GLN A 79 14.54 -0.48 -12.62
CA GLN A 79 13.10 -0.30 -12.81
C GLN A 79 12.31 -1.42 -12.13
N PHE A 80 12.71 -2.69 -12.31
CA PHE A 80 12.04 -3.82 -11.67
C PHE A 80 12.12 -3.74 -10.15
N LYS A 81 13.29 -3.46 -9.57
CA LYS A 81 13.46 -3.29 -8.11
C LYS A 81 12.62 -2.15 -7.58
N GLN A 82 12.54 -1.03 -8.31
CA GLN A 82 11.71 0.12 -7.93
C GLN A 82 10.22 -0.19 -8.05
N TRP A 83 9.80 -0.92 -9.09
CA TRP A 83 8.43 -1.37 -9.29
C TRP A 83 8.00 -2.35 -8.21
N LEU A 84 8.86 -3.32 -7.88
CA LEU A 84 8.63 -4.31 -6.83
C LEU A 84 8.39 -3.62 -5.50
N PHE A 85 9.29 -2.71 -5.10
CA PHE A 85 9.08 -1.89 -3.91
C PHE A 85 7.77 -1.11 -4.00
N CYS A 86 7.54 -0.35 -5.07
CA CYS A 86 6.36 0.51 -5.16
C CYS A 86 5.03 -0.27 -5.12
N SER A 87 5.03 -1.54 -5.51
CA SER A 87 3.79 -2.29 -5.75
C SER A 87 3.49 -3.36 -4.69
N PHE A 88 4.52 -3.84 -3.98
CA PHE A 88 4.49 -5.02 -3.09
C PHE A 88 5.50 -4.81 -1.95
N GLY A 89 5.61 -3.58 -1.45
CA GLY A 89 6.73 -3.17 -0.58
C GLY A 89 6.36 -3.19 0.89
N ALA A 90 5.06 -3.20 1.17
CA ALA A 90 4.52 -3.23 2.51
C ALA A 90 4.57 -4.63 3.09
N LEU A 91 4.78 -4.75 4.40
CA LEU A 91 4.47 -5.98 5.12
C LEU A 91 3.05 -5.81 5.66
N ASP A 92 2.07 -6.32 4.93
CA ASP A 92 0.66 -6.22 5.29
C ASP A 92 0.00 -7.60 5.49
N SER A 93 -1.32 -7.64 5.52
CA SER A 93 -2.11 -8.86 5.82
C SER A 93 -2.71 -9.53 4.58
N THR A 94 -2.44 -8.98 3.39
CA THR A 94 -2.91 -9.45 2.09
C THR A 94 -1.72 -9.96 1.28
N PRO A 95 -1.65 -11.26 0.94
CA PRO A 95 -0.49 -11.81 0.25
C PRO A 95 -0.32 -11.23 -1.15
N ASP A 96 0.88 -10.74 -1.46
CA ASP A 96 1.28 -10.30 -2.80
C ASP A 96 1.16 -11.38 -3.89
N TYR A 97 1.31 -12.64 -3.51
CA TYR A 97 1.13 -13.78 -4.39
C TYR A 97 0.35 -14.89 -3.70
N LEU A 98 -0.73 -15.33 -4.34
CA LEU A 98 -1.56 -16.44 -3.90
C LEU A 98 -2.12 -17.17 -5.12
N ASP A 99 -2.01 -18.51 -5.12
CA ASP A 99 -2.58 -19.40 -6.15
C ASP A 99 -2.28 -18.97 -7.60
N GLY A 100 -1.03 -18.59 -7.88
CA GLY A 100 -0.61 -18.20 -9.23
C GLY A 100 -0.96 -16.77 -9.64
N LYS A 101 -1.62 -16.00 -8.77
CA LYS A 101 -2.02 -14.62 -9.04
C LYS A 101 -1.23 -13.65 -8.18
N LEU A 102 -0.89 -12.51 -8.77
CA LEU A 102 -0.37 -11.37 -8.00
C LEU A 102 -1.53 -10.52 -7.51
N ILE A 103 -1.38 -10.03 -6.30
CA ILE A 103 -2.27 -9.10 -5.65
C ILE A 103 -1.41 -7.91 -5.29
N GLN A 104 -1.64 -6.77 -5.92
CA GLN A 104 -0.83 -5.57 -5.68
C GLN A 104 -1.28 -4.89 -4.40
N ASP A 105 -0.34 -4.31 -3.65
CA ASP A 105 -0.62 -3.46 -2.50
C ASP A 105 -1.67 -2.41 -2.87
N SER A 106 -2.75 -2.39 -2.09
CA SER A 106 -3.72 -1.30 -2.15
C SER A 106 -3.09 0.03 -1.77
N PHE A 107 -2.03 -0.01 -0.96
CA PHE A 107 -1.14 1.09 -0.63
C PHE A 107 0.17 0.55 -0.05
N ASN A 108 1.31 0.92 -0.64
CA ASN A 108 2.60 0.57 -0.06
C ASN A 108 2.92 1.50 1.14
N SER A 109 2.68 0.99 2.35
CA SER A 109 2.94 1.65 3.63
C SER A 109 4.43 1.81 3.97
N ALA A 110 5.32 1.04 3.34
CA ALA A 110 6.77 1.20 3.51
C ALA A 110 7.30 2.50 2.87
N CYS A 111 6.57 3.07 1.90
CA CYS A 111 6.94 4.33 1.27
C CYS A 111 6.47 5.56 2.07
N LYS A 112 7.34 6.09 2.94
CA LYS A 112 7.04 7.27 3.77
C LYS A 112 7.16 8.63 3.03
N ARG A 113 7.61 8.64 1.76
CA ARG A 113 7.80 9.87 0.99
C ARG A 113 6.45 10.50 0.62
N LYS A 114 6.10 11.62 1.25
CA LYS A 114 4.82 12.33 1.03
C LYS A 114 4.63 12.82 -0.40
N ASN A 115 5.68 13.40 -1.00
CA ASN A 115 5.69 13.93 -2.36
C ASN A 115 6.38 12.94 -3.30
N CYS A 116 5.79 11.75 -3.44
CA CYS A 116 6.34 10.70 -4.30
C CYS A 116 5.67 10.77 -5.68
N PRO A 117 6.41 10.99 -6.78
CA PRO A 117 5.82 11.10 -8.12
C PRO A 117 5.09 9.81 -8.58
N GLY A 118 5.41 8.65 -7.99
CA GLY A 118 4.78 7.38 -8.29
C GLY A 118 3.51 7.08 -7.48
N ARG A 119 3.13 7.93 -6.53
CA ARG A 119 1.99 7.68 -5.63
C ARG A 119 0.65 7.85 -6.34
N GLY A 120 -0.25 6.89 -6.12
CA GLY A 120 -1.51 6.76 -6.85
C GLY A 120 -1.35 6.28 -8.31
N ARG A 121 -0.11 6.09 -8.78
CA ARG A 121 0.21 5.53 -10.11
C ARG A 121 0.73 4.11 -9.99
N LEU A 122 1.61 3.85 -9.03
CA LEU A 122 2.21 2.54 -8.76
C LEU A 122 1.71 2.01 -7.42
N CYS A 123 2.11 2.63 -6.31
CA CYS A 123 1.49 2.37 -5.00
C CYS A 123 0.11 3.04 -4.94
N GLY A 124 -0.96 2.30 -4.63
CA GLY A 124 -2.29 2.91 -4.50
C GLY A 124 -3.31 2.61 -5.60
N GLN A 125 -3.04 1.64 -6.50
CA GLN A 125 -3.90 1.39 -7.67
C GLN A 125 -5.34 1.03 -7.28
N ALA A 126 -5.54 0.20 -6.25
CA ALA A 126 -6.87 -0.21 -5.81
C ALA A 126 -7.70 0.92 -5.19
N SER A 127 -7.05 1.90 -4.53
CA SER A 127 -7.72 3.01 -3.84
C SER A 127 -7.81 4.29 -4.69
N SER A 128 -7.07 4.38 -5.81
CA SER A 128 -6.99 5.56 -6.68
C SER A 128 -6.69 6.86 -5.92
N LEU A 129 -6.00 6.78 -4.78
CA LEU A 129 -5.66 7.93 -3.93
C LEU A 129 -4.49 8.69 -4.54
N LYS A 130 -4.72 9.98 -4.84
CA LYS A 130 -3.67 10.91 -5.29
C LYS A 130 -2.91 11.49 -4.10
N ASP A 131 -1.76 12.13 -4.32
CA ASP A 131 -0.99 12.80 -3.25
C ASP A 131 -1.84 13.75 -2.40
N GLN A 132 -2.66 14.55 -3.08
CA GLN A 132 -3.56 15.50 -2.44
C GLN A 132 -4.66 14.82 -1.60
N ASP A 133 -5.03 13.59 -1.98
CA ASP A 133 -6.03 12.78 -1.28
C ASP A 133 -5.40 12.25 0.01
N VAL A 134 -4.19 11.68 -0.08
CA VAL A 134 -3.41 11.20 1.07
C VAL A 134 -3.12 12.34 2.05
N ALA A 135 -2.72 13.52 1.55
CA ALA A 135 -2.49 14.69 2.40
C ALA A 135 -3.75 15.07 3.18
N THR A 136 -4.91 15.11 2.52
CA THR A 136 -6.19 15.38 3.20
C THR A 136 -6.53 14.29 4.24
N LEU A 137 -6.32 13.02 3.91
CA LEU A 137 -6.56 11.91 4.84
C LEU A 137 -5.64 11.95 6.06
N GLN A 138 -4.36 12.32 5.91
CA GLN A 138 -3.43 12.48 7.04
C GLN A 138 -3.89 13.56 8.03
N GLU A 139 -4.42 14.67 7.54
CA GLU A 139 -4.96 15.72 8.40
C GLU A 139 -6.26 15.28 9.11
N ILE A 140 -7.11 14.50 8.42
CA ILE A 140 -8.31 13.89 9.02
C ILE A 140 -7.92 12.91 10.13
N ILE A 141 -6.96 12.03 9.89
CA ILE A 141 -6.45 11.06 10.88
C ILE A 141 -5.89 11.79 12.09
N SER A 142 -5.24 12.94 11.88
CA SER A 142 -4.71 13.81 12.94
C SER A 142 -5.79 14.58 13.72
N GLY A 143 -7.08 14.33 13.45
CA GLY A 143 -8.21 14.94 14.16
C GLY A 143 -8.47 16.40 13.81
N LYS A 144 -7.90 16.94 12.72
CA LYS A 144 -8.13 18.35 12.34
C LYS A 144 -9.55 18.55 11.82
N SER A 145 -10.14 19.68 12.20
CA SER A 145 -11.41 20.15 11.65
C SER A 145 -11.28 20.56 10.18
N VAL A 146 -12.39 20.58 9.44
CA VAL A 146 -12.42 21.01 8.01
C VAL A 146 -11.77 22.38 7.81
N LYS A 147 -11.94 23.32 8.75
CA LYS A 147 -11.32 24.65 8.68
C LYS A 147 -9.80 24.55 8.80
N GLN A 148 -9.31 23.82 9.80
CA GLN A 148 -7.86 23.62 10.00
C GLN A 148 -7.22 22.87 8.82
N ILE A 149 -7.93 21.91 8.21
CA ILE A 149 -7.48 21.23 6.99
C ILE A 149 -7.37 22.22 5.83
N ALA A 150 -8.40 23.05 5.65
CA ALA A 150 -8.43 24.07 4.60
C ALA A 150 -7.24 25.03 4.73
N ASP A 151 -6.98 25.52 5.96
CA ASP A 151 -5.87 26.40 6.26
C ASP A 151 -4.51 25.71 6.02
N THR A 152 -4.36 24.45 6.48
CA THR A 152 -3.12 23.66 6.34
C THR A 152 -2.78 23.36 4.88
N LEU A 153 -3.80 23.02 4.07
CA LEU A 153 -3.62 22.61 2.67
C LEU A 153 -3.79 23.76 1.67
N HIS A 154 -3.97 24.99 2.16
CA HIS A 154 -4.21 26.19 1.35
C HIS A 154 -5.39 26.02 0.39
N LEU A 155 -6.50 25.49 0.89
CA LEU A 155 -7.76 25.29 0.17
C LEU A 155 -8.86 26.19 0.71
N SER A 156 -9.91 26.41 -0.08
CA SER A 156 -11.15 27.00 0.44
C SER A 156 -11.91 25.97 1.29
N ILE A 157 -12.71 26.44 2.26
CA ILE A 157 -13.57 25.56 3.07
C ILE A 157 -14.53 24.74 2.18
N PRO A 158 -15.22 25.32 1.16
CA PRO A 158 -16.04 24.53 0.24
C PRO A 158 -15.23 23.51 -0.57
N GLY A 159 -14.04 23.88 -1.04
CA GLY A 159 -13.16 22.97 -1.77
C GLY A 159 -12.71 21.79 -0.92
N THR A 160 -12.40 22.04 0.36
CA THR A 160 -12.05 21.01 1.34
C THR A 160 -13.21 20.05 1.58
N ARG A 161 -14.43 20.55 1.78
CA ARG A 161 -15.64 19.70 1.93
C ARG A 161 -15.87 18.82 0.70
N SER A 162 -15.74 19.39 -0.50
CA SER A 162 -15.88 18.65 -1.76
C SER A 162 -14.86 17.52 -1.87
N ARG A 163 -13.60 17.80 -1.53
CA ARG A 163 -12.53 16.78 -1.53
C ARG A 163 -12.82 15.66 -0.52
N ILE A 164 -13.24 16.00 0.69
CA ILE A 164 -13.58 15.02 1.73
C ILE A 164 -14.74 14.11 1.27
N ASN A 165 -15.78 14.66 0.64
CA ASN A 165 -16.89 13.85 0.15
C ASN A 165 -16.43 12.83 -0.90
N LYS A 166 -15.57 13.24 -1.85
CA LYS A 166 -14.97 12.31 -2.82
C LYS A 166 -14.15 11.22 -2.14
N LEU A 167 -13.44 11.55 -1.06
CA LEU A 167 -12.68 10.56 -0.29
C LEU A 167 -13.58 9.59 0.46
N ARG A 168 -14.72 10.05 0.95
CA ARG A 168 -15.76 9.18 1.54
C ARG A 168 -16.29 8.19 0.52
N ASP A 169 -16.57 8.63 -0.69
CA ASP A 169 -17.03 7.74 -1.76
C ASP A 169 -15.95 6.72 -2.12
N LYS A 170 -14.70 7.17 -2.31
CA LYS A 170 -13.55 6.28 -2.61
C LYS A 170 -13.29 5.24 -1.54
N LEU A 171 -13.42 5.61 -0.27
CA LEU A 171 -13.11 4.75 0.87
C LEU A 171 -14.35 4.12 1.52
N ASN A 172 -15.51 4.19 0.84
CA ASN A 172 -16.79 3.66 1.32
C ASN A 172 -17.11 4.06 2.77
N ALA A 173 -16.96 5.35 3.10
CA ALA A 173 -17.07 5.87 4.46
C ALA A 173 -18.37 6.67 4.70
N GLY A 174 -19.21 6.14 5.59
CA GLY A 174 -20.52 6.74 5.94
C GLY A 174 -20.45 8.02 6.79
N ASN A 175 -19.31 8.35 7.37
CA ASN A 175 -19.10 9.59 8.15
C ASN A 175 -17.60 9.90 8.29
N MET A 176 -17.25 11.00 8.98
CA MET A 176 -15.86 11.42 9.15
C MET A 176 -15.03 10.44 10.01
N ALA A 177 -15.63 9.85 11.04
CA ALA A 177 -14.95 8.89 11.90
C ALA A 177 -14.63 7.59 11.13
N ALA A 178 -15.59 7.08 10.37
CA ALA A 178 -15.39 5.95 9.47
C ALA A 178 -14.33 6.27 8.40
N LEU A 179 -14.32 7.50 7.87
CA LEU A 179 -13.30 7.92 6.92
C LEU A 179 -11.91 7.92 7.55
N ALA A 180 -11.77 8.45 8.77
CA ALA A 180 -10.51 8.45 9.51
C ALA A 180 -10.03 7.03 9.80
N ALA A 181 -10.92 6.14 10.25
CA ALA A 181 -10.60 4.74 10.53
C ALA A 181 -10.15 3.99 9.26
N ASN A 182 -10.94 4.04 8.19
CA ASN A 182 -10.59 3.39 6.92
C ASN A 182 -9.28 3.95 6.35
N ALA A 183 -9.07 5.27 6.47
CA ALA A 183 -7.84 5.90 6.02
C ALA A 183 -6.63 5.50 6.88
N ALA A 184 -6.77 5.34 8.19
CA ALA A 184 -5.70 4.90 9.08
C ALA A 184 -5.24 3.48 8.72
N THR A 185 -6.18 2.57 8.43
CA THR A 185 -5.89 1.22 7.92
C THR A 185 -5.14 1.27 6.60
N ILE A 186 -5.57 2.12 5.66
CA ILE A 186 -4.97 2.20 4.32
C ILE A 186 -3.59 2.87 4.35
N ILE A 187 -3.42 3.94 5.15
CA ILE A 187 -2.19 4.75 5.17
C ILE A 187 -1.16 4.16 6.16
N GLY A 188 -1.54 3.15 6.96
CA GLY A 188 -0.65 2.49 7.91
C GLY A 188 -0.32 3.33 9.14
N MET A 189 -1.24 4.20 9.57
CA MET A 189 -1.12 4.95 10.83
C MET A 189 -2.04 4.34 11.88
N VAL A 190 -1.67 3.16 12.37
CA VAL A 190 -2.12 2.67 13.67
C VAL A 190 -0.84 2.53 14.49
N GLU A 191 -0.61 3.49 15.39
CA GLU A 191 0.42 3.35 16.44
C GLU A 191 0.06 2.21 17.40
#